data_AF-A0A328B6G3-F1
#
_entry.id   AF-A0A328B6G3-F1
#
_cell.length_a   1.000
_cell.length_b   1.000
_cell.length_c   1.000
_cell.angle_alpha   90.00
_cell.angle_beta   90.00
_cell.angle_gamma   90.00
#
_symmetry.space_group_name_H-M   'P 1'
#
loop_
_entity.id
_entity.type
_entity.pdbx_description
1 polymer ?
#
loop_
_entity_poly.entity_id
_entity_poly.type
_entity_poly.pdbx_seq_one_letter_code
_entity_poly.pdbx_strand_id
1 'polypeptide(L)'
;MDGSGPDRERTLPDLIGQLTGDLAALVRKESQLVRAEFGEKLDQAGRGVSGVAAGALLLLAALLVLLQALVLALASLVGMAWASLIVGVAVAAVGYVLMRGGMKALSPGGLKPDRSARQLKKDAELMKGAPR
;
A
#
# COMPACT_ATOMS: atom_id res chain seq x y z
N MET A 1 39.20 24.61 -56.60
CA MET A 1 39.27 25.50 -55.42
C MET A 1 38.14 25.10 -54.49
N ASP A 2 38.51 24.40 -53.43
CA ASP A 2 37.68 23.95 -52.31
C ASP A 2 37.19 25.16 -51.51
N GLY A 3 35.89 25.17 -51.19
CA GLY A 3 35.23 26.21 -50.41
C GLY A 3 34.30 25.60 -49.35
N SER A 4 34.77 24.54 -48.68
CA SER A 4 34.13 23.96 -47.50
C SER A 4 34.04 25.03 -46.41
N GLY A 5 32.81 25.48 -46.13
CA GLY A 5 32.53 26.54 -45.17
C GLY A 5 33.04 26.20 -43.76
N PRO A 6 33.35 27.22 -42.94
CA PRO A 6 34.06 27.04 -41.68
C PRO A 6 33.35 26.06 -40.76
N ASP A 7 34.06 24.99 -40.41
CA ASP A 7 33.73 24.12 -39.28
C ASP A 7 33.58 25.01 -38.04
N ARG A 8 32.34 25.28 -37.65
CA ARG A 8 32.03 25.92 -36.38
C ARG A 8 32.48 24.98 -35.28
N GLU A 9 33.70 25.16 -34.80
CA GLU A 9 34.21 24.57 -33.57
C GLU A 9 33.14 24.77 -32.51
N ARG A 10 32.53 23.67 -32.05
CA ARG A 10 31.49 23.72 -31.04
C ARG A 10 32.09 24.37 -29.81
N THR A 11 31.62 25.57 -29.49
CA THR A 11 32.13 26.31 -28.34
C THR A 11 31.61 25.68 -27.05
N LEU A 12 32.38 25.76 -25.96
CA LEU A 12 31.98 25.26 -24.62
C LEU A 12 30.55 25.65 -24.18
N PRO A 13 30.02 26.85 -24.51
CA PRO A 13 28.63 27.20 -24.22
C PRO A 13 27.60 26.31 -24.94
N ASP A 14 27.86 25.89 -26.18
CA ASP A 14 26.96 25.02 -26.96
C ASP A 14 26.86 23.61 -26.36
N LEU A 15 27.96 23.09 -25.79
CA LEU A 15 27.99 21.78 -25.14
C LEU A 15 27.24 21.80 -23.79
N ILE A 16 27.35 22.89 -23.03
CA ILE A 16 26.61 23.07 -21.77
C ILE A 16 25.11 23.25 -22.05
N GLY A 17 24.75 23.96 -23.13
CA GLY A 17 23.36 24.08 -23.59
C GLY A 17 22.75 22.74 -24.00
N GLN A 18 23.52 21.87 -24.67
CA GLN A 18 23.08 20.51 -25.02
C GLN A 18 22.92 19.62 -23.79
N LEU A 19 23.90 19.62 -22.88
CA LEU A 19 23.85 18.78 -21.67
C LEU A 19 22.68 19.15 -20.75
N THR A 20 22.41 20.45 -20.59
CA THR A 20 21.25 20.94 -19.81
C THR A 20 19.92 20.59 -20.48
N GLY A 21 19.86 20.63 -21.81
CA GLY A 21 18.72 20.13 -22.58
C GLY A 21 18.48 18.63 -22.40
N ASP A 22 19.55 17.84 -22.43
CA ASP A 22 19.51 16.38 -22.26
C ASP A 22 19.10 15.99 -20.82
N LEU A 23 19.62 16.69 -19.81
CA LEU A 23 19.21 16.55 -18.41
C LEU A 23 17.72 16.87 -18.20
N ALA A 24 17.23 17.97 -18.79
CA ALA A 24 15.81 18.33 -18.72
C ALA A 24 14.92 17.28 -19.43
N ALA A 25 15.40 16.73 -20.55
CA ALA A 25 14.73 15.64 -21.26
C ALA A 25 14.71 14.34 -20.44
N LEU A 26 15.79 14.03 -19.70
CA LEU A 26 15.90 12.85 -18.85
C LEU A 26 14.97 12.95 -17.64
N VAL A 27 14.96 14.08 -16.93
CA VAL A 27 14.05 14.33 -15.80
C VAL A 27 12.59 14.24 -16.25
N ARG A 28 12.26 14.77 -17.43
CA ARG A 28 10.91 14.64 -18.00
C ARG A 28 10.56 13.17 -18.27
N LYS A 29 11.47 12.39 -18.84
CA LYS A 29 11.28 10.95 -19.10
C LYS A 29 11.12 10.15 -17.80
N GLU A 30 11.99 10.35 -16.81
CA GLU A 30 11.86 9.69 -15.51
C GLU A 30 10.55 10.08 -14.82
N SER A 31 10.13 11.34 -14.90
CA SER A 31 8.83 11.76 -14.35
C SER A 31 7.65 11.06 -15.04
N GLN A 32 7.73 10.85 -16.36
CA GLN A 32 6.70 10.12 -17.12
C GLN A 32 6.72 8.64 -16.79
N LEU A 33 7.90 8.04 -16.64
CA LEU A 33 8.06 6.65 -16.27
C LEU A 33 7.54 6.38 -14.85
N VAL A 34 7.93 7.21 -13.87
CA VAL A 34 7.42 7.13 -12.49
C VAL A 34 5.90 7.27 -12.50
N ARG A 35 5.33 8.24 -13.22
CA ARG A 35 3.87 8.38 -13.31
C ARG A 35 3.19 7.16 -13.93
N ALA A 36 3.78 6.56 -14.96
CA ALA A 36 3.25 5.36 -15.59
C ALA A 36 3.30 4.15 -14.63
N GLU A 37 4.44 3.92 -13.97
CA GLU A 37 4.59 2.84 -13.00
C GLU A 37 3.64 3.02 -11.81
N PHE A 38 3.52 4.24 -11.27
CA PHE A 38 2.53 4.54 -10.24
C PHE A 38 1.10 4.26 -10.72
N GLY A 39 0.75 4.63 -11.95
CA GLY A 39 -0.55 4.33 -12.54
C GLY A 39 -0.81 2.82 -12.63
N GLU A 40 0.17 2.05 -13.07
CA GLU A 40 0.06 0.59 -13.18
C GLU A 40 0.00 -0.11 -11.82
N LYS A 41 0.76 0.38 -10.82
CA LYS A 41 0.66 -0.10 -9.42
C LYS A 41 -0.71 0.21 -8.82
N LEU A 42 -1.25 1.41 -9.08
CA LEU A 42 -2.58 1.81 -8.62
C LEU A 42 -3.68 0.97 -9.27
N ASP A 43 -3.58 0.71 -10.57
CA ASP A 43 -4.55 -0.12 -11.27
C ASP A 43 -4.46 -1.58 -10.85
N GLN A 44 -3.24 -2.12 -10.66
CA GLN A 44 -3.03 -3.45 -10.10
C GLN A 44 -3.59 -3.57 -8.68
N ALA A 45 -3.39 -2.55 -7.83
CA ALA A 45 -4.01 -2.48 -6.52
C ALA A 45 -5.55 -2.42 -6.62
N GLY A 46 -6.10 -1.60 -7.51
CA GLY A 46 -7.54 -1.46 -7.74
C GLY A 46 -8.20 -2.77 -8.19
N ARG A 47 -7.59 -3.49 -9.14
CA ARG A 47 -8.05 -4.82 -9.58
C ARG A 47 -7.99 -5.87 -8.47
N GLY A 48 -6.97 -5.79 -7.59
CA GLY A 48 -6.88 -6.67 -6.42
C GLY A 48 -7.95 -6.39 -5.38
N VAL A 49 -8.27 -5.11 -5.14
CA VAL A 49 -9.27 -4.67 -4.15
C VAL A 49 -10.67 -5.13 -4.54
N SER A 50 -11.05 -5.10 -5.82
CA SER A 50 -12.39 -5.52 -6.25
C SER A 50 -12.63 -7.02 -6.02
N GLY A 51 -11.64 -7.87 -6.29
CA GLY A 51 -11.72 -9.31 -6.02
C GLY A 51 -11.82 -9.62 -4.53
N VAL A 52 -11.03 -8.93 -3.70
CA VAL A 52 -11.08 -9.08 -2.23
C VAL A 52 -12.43 -8.62 -1.69
N ALA A 53 -12.97 -7.49 -2.17
CA ALA A 53 -14.27 -6.98 -1.76
C ALA A 53 -15.41 -7.95 -2.13
N ALA A 54 -15.42 -8.45 -3.37
CA ALA A 54 -16.41 -9.44 -3.82
C ALA A 54 -16.32 -10.74 -3.01
N GLY A 55 -15.11 -11.26 -2.79
CA GLY A 55 -14.88 -12.44 -1.96
C GLY A 55 -15.33 -12.23 -0.51
N ALA A 56 -15.05 -11.06 0.08
CA ALA A 56 -15.50 -10.72 1.43
C ALA A 56 -17.02 -10.68 1.55
N LEU A 57 -17.72 -10.15 0.53
CA LEU A 57 -19.19 -10.15 0.49
C LEU A 57 -19.76 -11.57 0.41
N LEU A 58 -19.18 -12.44 -0.42
CA LEU A 58 -19.59 -13.84 -0.51
C LEU A 58 -19.34 -14.61 0.79
N LEU A 59 -18.17 -14.41 1.42
CA LEU A 59 -17.85 -15.00 2.72
C LEU A 59 -18.80 -14.49 3.81
N LEU A 60 -19.17 -13.21 3.79
CA LEU A 60 -20.17 -12.67 4.71
C LEU A 60 -21.53 -13.33 4.51
N ALA A 61 -22.00 -13.47 3.27
CA ALA A 61 -23.24 -14.17 2.96
C ALA A 61 -23.22 -15.62 3.44
N ALA A 62 -22.14 -16.36 3.16
CA ALA A 62 -21.95 -17.73 3.63
C ALA A 62 -21.94 -17.81 5.16
N LEU A 63 -21.25 -16.88 5.84
CA LEU A 63 -21.22 -16.83 7.30
C LEU A 63 -22.62 -16.62 7.89
N LEU A 64 -23.42 -15.72 7.34
CA LEU A 64 -24.80 -15.51 7.80
C LEU A 64 -25.66 -16.77 7.67
N VAL A 65 -25.53 -17.50 6.55
CA VAL A 65 -26.23 -18.78 6.35
C VAL A 65 -25.76 -19.83 7.37
N LEU A 66 -24.45 -19.93 7.61
CA LEU A 66 -23.89 -20.86 8.61
C LEU A 66 -24.34 -20.51 10.04
N LEU A 67 -24.41 -19.22 10.39
CA LEU A 67 -24.92 -18.79 11.69
C LEU A 67 -26.39 -19.14 11.86
N GLN A 68 -27.22 -18.97 10.82
CA GLN A 68 -28.60 -19.42 10.84
C GLN A 68 -28.71 -20.93 11.01
N ALA A 69 -27.90 -21.71 10.28
CA ALA A 69 -27.85 -23.16 10.44
C ALA A 69 -27.45 -23.57 11.87
N LEU A 70 -26.48 -22.87 12.48
CA LEU A 70 -26.05 -23.11 13.86
C LEU A 70 -27.17 -22.78 14.86
N VAL A 71 -27.88 -21.67 14.67
CA VAL A 71 -29.05 -21.31 15.49
C VAL A 71 -30.12 -22.39 15.39
N LEU A 72 -30.45 -22.85 14.17
CA LEU A 72 -31.45 -23.90 13.98
C LEU A 72 -31.02 -25.23 14.61
N ALA A 73 -29.76 -25.62 14.47
CA ALA A 73 -29.22 -26.81 15.11
C ALA A 73 -29.35 -26.72 16.63
N LEU A 74 -28.94 -25.60 17.23
CA LEU A 74 -28.99 -25.40 18.68
C LEU A 74 -30.43 -25.22 19.20
N ALA A 75 -31.33 -24.67 18.39
CA ALA A 75 -32.73 -24.48 18.74
C ALA A 75 -33.44 -25.81 19.06
N SER A 76 -32.98 -26.93 18.49
CA SER A 76 -33.51 -28.26 18.80
C SER A 76 -33.26 -28.69 20.26
N LEU A 77 -32.28 -28.09 20.95
CA LEU A 77 -31.92 -28.40 22.33
C LEU A 77 -32.48 -27.39 23.34
N VAL A 78 -32.43 -26.10 23.02
CA VAL A 78 -32.70 -25.01 23.98
C VAL A 78 -33.83 -24.06 23.57
N GLY A 79 -34.45 -24.30 22.40
CA GLY A 79 -35.45 -23.42 21.82
C GLY A 79 -34.85 -22.26 21.02
N MET A 80 -35.63 -21.74 20.07
CA MET A 80 -35.15 -20.79 19.06
C MET A 80 -34.65 -19.46 19.66
N ALA A 81 -35.35 -18.92 20.67
CA ALA A 81 -34.99 -17.65 21.30
C ALA A 81 -33.66 -17.73 22.07
N TRP A 82 -33.44 -18.81 22.82
CA TRP A 82 -32.18 -19.00 23.56
C TRP A 82 -31.02 -19.36 22.64
N ALA A 83 -31.28 -20.16 21.60
CA ALA A 83 -30.27 -20.50 20.61
C ALA A 83 -29.74 -19.25 19.87
N SER A 84 -30.64 -18.37 19.41
CA SER A 84 -30.25 -17.13 18.73
C SER A 84 -29.47 -16.18 19.66
N LEU A 85 -29.86 -16.10 20.93
CA LEU A 85 -29.16 -15.29 21.93
C LEU A 85 -27.74 -15.83 22.20
N ILE A 86 -27.59 -17.13 22.42
CA ILE A 86 -26.29 -17.76 22.71
C ILE A 86 -25.33 -17.58 21.52
N VAL A 87 -25.79 -17.89 20.31
CA VAL A 87 -24.97 -17.73 19.10
C VAL A 87 -24.62 -16.26 18.87
N GLY A 88 -25.58 -15.36 19.03
CA GLY A 88 -25.36 -13.91 18.90
C GLY A 88 -24.29 -13.39 19.85
N VAL A 89 -24.36 -13.76 21.13
CA VAL A 89 -23.36 -13.36 22.13
C VAL A 89 -21.98 -13.96 21.81
N ALA A 90 -21.92 -15.24 21.43
CA ALA A 90 -20.66 -15.89 21.06
C ALA A 90 -19.99 -15.19 19.87
N VAL A 91 -20.74 -14.89 18.81
CA VAL A 91 -20.24 -14.18 17.62
C VAL A 91 -19.84 -12.75 17.97
N ALA A 92 -20.62 -12.05 18.79
CA ALA A 92 -20.28 -10.70 19.24
C ALA A 92 -18.96 -10.66 20.02
N ALA A 93 -18.71 -11.66 20.88
CA ALA A 93 -17.44 -11.78 21.62
C ALA A 93 -16.25 -12.00 20.68
N VAL A 94 -16.38 -12.91 19.70
CA VAL A 94 -15.34 -13.14 18.69
C VAL A 94 -15.10 -11.87 17.86
N GLY A 95 -16.16 -11.22 17.40
CA GLY A 95 -16.08 -9.97 16.64
C GLY A 95 -15.39 -8.85 17.42
N TYR A 96 -15.68 -8.73 18.73
CA TYR A 96 -15.02 -7.76 19.60
C TYR A 96 -13.50 -7.97 19.69
N VAL A 97 -13.05 -9.22 19.84
CA VAL A 97 -11.63 -9.58 19.91
C VAL A 97 -10.94 -9.26 18.57
N LEU A 98 -11.53 -9.66 17.45
CA LEU A 98 -11.00 -9.39 16.12
C LEU A 98 -10.93 -7.88 15.84
N MET A 99 -11.97 -7.13 16.20
CA MET A 99 -12.01 -5.67 16.05
C MET A 99 -10.88 -5.01 16.83
N ARG A 100 -10.66 -5.39 18.10
CA ARG A 100 -9.52 -4.87 18.88
C ARG A 100 -8.17 -5.18 18.24
N GLY A 101 -8.00 -6.39 17.69
CA GLY A 101 -6.79 -6.76 16.95
C GLY A 101 -6.58 -5.90 15.69
N GLY A 102 -7.62 -5.71 14.89
CA GLY A 102 -7.60 -4.88 13.69
C GLY A 102 -7.32 -3.41 13.99
N MET A 103 -8.00 -2.83 14.98
CA MET A 103 -7.75 -1.45 15.41
C MET A 103 -6.32 -1.24 15.90
N LYS A 104 -5.71 -2.23 16.57
CA LYS A 104 -4.31 -2.17 16.97
C LYS A 104 -3.37 -2.16 15.77
N ALA A 105 -3.63 -3.01 14.77
CA ALA A 105 -2.85 -3.08 13.54
C ALA A 105 -2.94 -1.79 12.71
N LEU A 106 -4.09 -1.13 12.72
CA LEU A 106 -4.33 0.14 12.04
C LEU A 106 -3.88 1.37 12.84
N SER A 107 -3.48 1.19 14.11
CA SER A 107 -3.02 2.32 14.92
C SER A 107 -1.71 2.89 14.37
N PRO A 108 -1.49 4.22 14.47
CA PRO A 108 -0.25 4.85 14.03
C PRO A 108 1.01 4.24 14.65
N GLY A 109 0.90 3.64 15.85
CA GLY A 109 1.99 2.93 16.51
C GLY A 109 2.30 1.56 15.88
N GLY A 110 1.31 0.87 15.32
CA GLY A 110 1.48 -0.39 14.60
C GLY A 110 2.02 -0.23 13.18
N LEU A 111 1.84 0.97 12.59
CA LEU A 111 2.35 1.33 11.27
C LEU A 111 3.75 1.99 11.31
N LYS A 112 4.33 2.24 12.50
CA LYS A 112 5.69 2.76 12.59
C LYS A 112 6.67 1.70 12.06
N PRO A 113 7.43 1.98 10.98
CA PRO A 113 8.44 1.07 10.50
C PRO A 113 9.58 1.05 11.53
N ASP A 114 9.48 0.13 12.46
CA ASP A 114 10.40 0.00 13.58
C ASP A 114 11.85 -0.15 13.11
N ARG A 115 12.07 -0.83 11.98
CA ARG A 115 13.39 -0.97 11.37
C ARG A 115 13.87 0.28 10.66
N SER A 116 13.03 0.93 9.85
CA SER A 116 13.44 2.14 9.10
C SER A 116 13.72 3.30 10.05
N ALA A 117 12.91 3.47 11.10
CA ALA A 117 13.15 4.47 12.12
C ALA A 117 14.46 4.21 12.91
N ARG A 118 14.80 2.93 13.15
CA ARG A 118 16.08 2.56 13.79
C ARG A 118 17.28 2.79 12.89
N GLN A 119 17.19 2.50 11.60
CA GLN A 119 18.29 2.76 10.66
C GLN A 119 18.52 4.25 10.45
N LEU A 120 17.46 5.05 10.28
CA LEU A 120 17.58 6.50 10.20
C LEU A 120 18.18 7.12 11.48
N LYS A 121 17.85 6.58 12.67
CA LYS A 121 18.50 7.01 13.93
C LYS A 121 19.98 6.66 13.98
N LYS A 122 20.34 5.45 13.56
CA LYS A 122 21.73 4.98 13.54
C LYS A 122 22.57 5.83 12.57
N ASP A 123 22.04 6.14 11.40
CA ASP A 123 22.72 6.96 10.40
C ASP A 123 22.87 8.42 10.87
N ALA A 124 21.86 8.96 11.56
CA ALA A 124 21.93 10.29 12.17
C ALA A 124 22.93 10.38 13.34
N GLU A 125 23.07 9.31 14.14
CA GLU A 125 24.09 9.21 15.20
C GLU A 125 25.51 9.14 14.62
N LEU A 126 25.70 8.40 13.52
CA LEU A 126 26.99 8.33 12.83
C LEU A 126 27.40 9.70 12.24
N MET A 127 26.45 10.48 11.72
CA MET A 127 26.72 11.85 11.24
C MET A 127 26.98 12.85 12.37
N LYS A 128 26.34 12.69 13.54
CA LYS A 128 26.61 13.53 14.72
C LYS A 128 27.91 13.18 15.43
N GLY A 129 28.37 11.94 15.31
CA GLY A 129 29.59 11.44 15.92
C GLY A 129 30.86 11.68 15.10
N ALA A 130 30.76 12.14 13.86
CA ALA A 130 31.92 12.49 13.03
C ALA A 130 32.53 13.82 13.54
N PRO A 131 33.67 13.79 14.26
CA PRO A 131 34.39 14.99 14.62
C PRO A 131 35.02 15.55 13.34
N ARG A 132 34.95 16.87 13.16
CA ARG A 132 35.75 17.58 12.16
C ARG A 132 37.23 17.49 12.49
#